data_AF-A0A151SJT7-F1
#
_entry.id   AF-A0A151SJT7-F1
#
_cell.length_a   1.000
_cell.length_b   1.000
_cell.length_c   1.000
_cell.angle_alpha   90.00
_cell.angle_beta   90.00
_cell.angle_gamma   90.00
#
_symmetry.space_group_name_H-M   'P 1'
#
loop_
_entity.id
_entity.type
_entity.pdbx_description
1 polymer ?
#
loop_
_entity_poly.entity_id
_entity_poly.type
_entity_poly.pdbx_seq_one_letter_code
_entity_poly.pdbx_strand_id
1 'polypeptide(L)'
;WNDGQKQRFILNSKSQNALMCALTEEEYTKVHSFKSAKQMWDTLALTYEGSLEVKRNKLSLLVRKYELFEMEENESIQTMFGRFQTVINELSFLGRTYDNFDHIDKLLRSLPKKWRPQVVKSNEDEAIPNKVLNETNIIHVVISNKKCSSVSNMHKSREN
;
A
#
# COMPACT_ATOMS: atom_id res chain seq x y z
N TRP A 1 11.44 -50.10 -3.89
CA TRP A 1 11.64 -48.68 -3.50
C TRP A 1 12.99 -48.53 -2.84
N ASN A 2 13.74 -47.49 -3.20
CA ASN A 2 14.90 -47.08 -2.40
C ASN A 2 14.45 -46.35 -1.13
N ASP A 3 15.36 -46.18 -0.18
CA ASP A 3 15.01 -45.59 1.13
C ASP A 3 14.59 -44.12 1.01
N GLY A 4 15.13 -43.38 0.03
CA GLY A 4 14.68 -42.03 -0.28
C GLY A 4 13.22 -41.96 -0.75
N GLN A 5 12.76 -42.94 -1.55
CA GLN A 5 11.37 -43.04 -2.01
C GLN A 5 10.42 -43.36 -0.84
N LYS A 6 10.81 -44.28 0.05
CA LYS A 6 10.05 -44.59 1.28
C LYS A 6 9.88 -43.35 2.14
N GLN A 7 10.97 -42.62 2.36
CA GLN A 7 10.95 -41.42 3.20
C GLN A 7 10.04 -40.33 2.61
N ARG A 8 10.11 -40.08 1.30
CA ARG A 8 9.23 -39.10 0.61
C ARG A 8 7.76 -39.44 0.74
N PHE A 9 7.41 -40.71 0.60
CA PHE A 9 6.03 -41.17 0.76
C PHE A 9 5.52 -40.97 2.18
N ILE A 10 6.30 -41.37 3.19
CA ILE A 10 5.94 -41.21 4.60
C ILE A 10 5.71 -39.73 4.93
N LEU A 11 6.62 -38.85 4.48
CA LEU A 11 6.49 -37.41 4.67
C LEU A 11 5.23 -36.86 3.98
N ASN A 12 5.00 -37.26 2.72
CA ASN A 12 3.80 -36.85 1.99
C ASN A 12 2.52 -37.27 2.73
N SER A 13 2.41 -38.53 3.16
CA SER A 13 1.23 -39.03 3.89
C SER A 13 1.01 -38.30 5.21
N LYS A 14 2.10 -38.00 5.96
CA LYS A 14 2.00 -37.21 7.20
C LYS A 14 1.50 -35.79 6.92
N SER A 15 2.03 -35.13 5.90
CA SER A 15 1.59 -33.79 5.51
C SER A 15 0.14 -33.78 5.02
N GLN A 16 -0.29 -34.79 4.25
CA GLN A 16 -1.69 -34.91 3.83
C GLN A 16 -2.63 -35.06 5.02
N ASN A 17 -2.28 -35.93 5.97
CA ASN A 17 -3.08 -36.14 7.16
C ASN A 17 -3.20 -34.85 7.99
N ALA A 18 -2.10 -34.13 8.20
CA ALA A 18 -2.10 -32.84 8.89
C ALA A 18 -2.99 -31.81 8.19
N LEU A 19 -2.93 -31.72 6.86
CA LEU A 19 -3.82 -30.86 6.09
C LEU A 19 -5.28 -31.28 6.28
N MET A 20 -5.64 -32.55 6.06
CA MET A 20 -7.02 -33.03 6.17
C MET A 20 -7.64 -32.78 7.54
N CYS A 21 -6.87 -32.84 8.63
CA CYS A 21 -7.35 -32.56 9.98
C CYS A 21 -7.61 -31.07 10.24
N ALA A 22 -6.99 -30.16 9.48
CA ALA A 22 -7.15 -28.72 9.65
C ALA A 22 -8.26 -28.12 8.76
N LEU A 23 -8.76 -28.88 7.79
CA LEU A 23 -9.74 -28.40 6.82
C LEU A 23 -11.17 -28.54 7.32
N THR A 24 -12.00 -27.57 6.95
CA THR A 24 -13.46 -27.67 7.02
C THR A 24 -13.97 -28.70 6.00
N GLU A 25 -15.21 -29.16 6.16
CA GLU A 25 -15.83 -30.11 5.24
C GLU A 25 -15.87 -29.58 3.79
N GLU A 26 -16.17 -28.29 3.62
CA GLU A 26 -16.20 -27.66 2.30
C GLU A 26 -14.81 -27.67 1.63
N GLU A 27 -13.75 -27.34 2.37
CA GLU A 27 -12.39 -27.36 1.83
C GLU A 27 -11.91 -28.78 1.55
N TYR A 28 -12.25 -29.70 2.45
CA TYR A 28 -11.91 -31.11 2.32
C TYR A 28 -12.43 -31.68 1.00
N THR A 29 -13.70 -31.44 0.67
CA THR A 29 -14.32 -31.92 -0.59
C THR A 29 -13.57 -31.43 -1.84
N LYS A 30 -12.88 -30.28 -1.77
CA LYS A 30 -12.12 -29.72 -2.90
C LYS A 30 -10.76 -30.38 -3.09
N VAL A 31 -10.13 -30.92 -2.04
CA VAL A 31 -8.71 -31.35 -2.08
C VAL A 31 -8.45 -32.80 -1.67
N HIS A 32 -9.42 -33.53 -1.13
CA HIS A 32 -9.21 -34.89 -0.61
C HIS A 32 -8.77 -35.93 -1.65
N SER A 33 -9.02 -35.68 -2.94
CA SER A 33 -8.70 -36.61 -4.03
C SER A 33 -7.24 -36.50 -4.52
N PHE A 34 -6.49 -35.49 -4.08
CA PHE A 34 -5.10 -35.32 -4.48
C PHE A 34 -4.17 -36.32 -3.80
N LYS A 35 -3.20 -36.85 -4.55
CA LYS A 35 -2.22 -37.83 -4.07
C LYS A 35 -1.00 -37.22 -3.39
N SER A 36 -0.81 -35.92 -3.56
CA SER A 36 0.32 -35.17 -3.03
C SER A 36 -0.16 -34.07 -2.10
N ALA A 37 0.46 -33.98 -0.91
CA ALA A 37 0.24 -32.87 0.02
C ALA A 37 0.55 -31.52 -0.64
N LYS A 38 1.53 -31.49 -1.55
CA LYS A 38 1.87 -30.29 -2.31
C LYS A 38 0.70 -29.83 -3.17
N GLN A 39 0.02 -30.75 -3.87
CA GLN A 39 -1.13 -30.41 -4.71
C GLN A 39 -2.29 -29.89 -3.87
N MET A 40 -2.57 -30.53 -2.73
CA MET A 40 -3.59 -30.05 -1.79
C MET A 40 -3.28 -28.63 -1.31
N TRP A 41 -2.06 -28.39 -0.86
CA TRP A 41 -1.61 -27.07 -0.41
C TRP A 41 -1.67 -26.02 -1.52
N ASP A 42 -1.17 -26.34 -2.72
CA ASP A 42 -1.19 -25.42 -3.86
C ASP A 42 -2.64 -25.03 -4.23
N THR A 43 -3.59 -25.97 -4.22
CA THR A 43 -5.01 -25.67 -4.48
C THR A 43 -5.64 -24.82 -3.38
N LEU A 44 -5.34 -25.09 -2.11
CA LEU A 44 -5.83 -24.28 -0.99
C LEU A 44 -5.25 -22.85 -1.07
N ALA A 45 -3.94 -22.74 -1.28
CA ALA A 45 -3.27 -21.45 -1.44
C ALA A 45 -3.84 -20.67 -2.65
N LEU A 46 -4.11 -21.34 -3.77
CA LEU A 46 -4.75 -20.73 -4.93
C LEU A 46 -6.18 -20.25 -4.63
N THR A 47 -6.95 -21.02 -3.87
CA THR A 47 -8.35 -20.71 -3.55
C THR A 47 -8.46 -19.51 -2.61
N TYR A 48 -7.60 -19.45 -1.60
CA TYR A 48 -7.69 -18.43 -0.54
C TYR A 48 -6.82 -17.21 -0.76
N GLU A 49 -5.62 -17.41 -1.29
CA GLU A 49 -4.68 -16.31 -1.51
C GLU A 49 -4.68 -15.81 -2.96
N GLY A 50 -5.33 -16.53 -3.88
CA GLY A 50 -5.21 -16.33 -5.31
C GLY A 50 -3.88 -16.87 -5.87
N SER A 51 -3.74 -16.88 -7.21
CA SER A 51 -2.46 -17.26 -7.82
C SER A 51 -1.37 -16.22 -7.56
N LEU A 52 -0.12 -16.67 -7.48
CA LEU A 52 1.05 -15.79 -7.42
C LEU A 52 1.05 -14.79 -8.58
N GLU A 53 0.52 -15.18 -9.73
CA GLU A 53 0.34 -14.31 -10.90
C GLU A 53 -0.69 -13.21 -10.65
N VAL A 54 -1.85 -13.54 -10.05
CA VAL A 54 -2.85 -12.54 -9.66
C VAL A 54 -2.28 -11.55 -8.64
N LYS A 55 -1.54 -12.05 -7.62
CA LYS A 55 -0.86 -11.17 -6.65
C LYS A 55 0.15 -10.25 -7.32
N ARG A 56 0.98 -10.78 -8.24
CA ARG A 56 1.95 -9.97 -9.02
C ARG A 56 1.26 -8.93 -9.90
N ASN A 57 0.19 -9.29 -10.59
CA ASN A 57 -0.56 -8.37 -11.43
C ASN A 57 -1.21 -7.26 -10.60
N LYS A 58 -1.80 -7.61 -9.44
CA LYS A 58 -2.35 -6.62 -8.49
C LYS A 58 -1.25 -5.68 -7.99
N LEU A 59 -0.09 -6.22 -7.60
CA LEU A 59 1.06 -5.41 -7.18
C LEU A 59 1.51 -4.47 -8.30
N SER A 60 1.68 -4.96 -9.53
CA SER A 60 2.07 -4.13 -10.67
C SER A 60 1.07 -3.02 -10.95
N LEU A 61 -0.24 -3.29 -10.84
CA LEU A 61 -1.29 -2.29 -11.00
C LEU A 61 -1.21 -1.23 -9.90
N LEU A 62 -1.01 -1.63 -8.64
CA LEU A 62 -0.89 -0.72 -7.52
C LEU A 62 0.35 0.17 -7.60
N VAL A 63 1.49 -0.39 -8.04
CA VAL A 63 2.70 0.38 -8.31
C VAL A 63 2.43 1.45 -9.35
N ARG A 64 1.77 1.08 -10.46
CA ARG A 64 1.38 2.05 -11.49
C ARG A 64 0.40 3.10 -10.96
N LYS A 65 -0.58 2.72 -10.15
CA LYS A 65 -1.51 3.66 -9.50
C LYS A 65 -0.78 4.62 -8.58
N TYR A 66 0.20 4.14 -7.83
CA TYR A 66 1.05 4.97 -6.98
C TYR A 66 1.87 5.93 -7.84
N GLU A 67 2.61 5.44 -8.84
CA GLU A 67 3.46 6.25 -9.72
C GLU A 67 2.68 7.33 -10.50
N LEU A 68 1.46 7.03 -10.92
CA LEU A 68 0.57 7.95 -11.63
C LEU A 68 -0.39 8.69 -10.69
N PHE A 69 -0.23 8.55 -9.37
CA PHE A 69 -1.13 9.19 -8.43
C PHE A 69 -1.09 10.71 -8.60
N GLU A 70 -2.29 11.29 -8.73
CA GLU A 70 -2.52 12.72 -8.82
C GLU A 70 -3.83 13.09 -8.12
N MET A 71 -3.91 14.34 -7.70
CA MET A 71 -5.15 14.92 -7.17
C MET A 71 -6.13 15.15 -8.32
N GLU A 72 -7.38 14.75 -8.11
CA GLU A 72 -8.43 14.88 -9.13
C GLU A 72 -8.98 16.32 -9.18
N GLU A 73 -9.60 16.68 -10.31
CA GLU A 73 -10.26 17.98 -10.44
C GLU A 73 -11.45 18.07 -9.47
N ASN A 74 -11.47 19.13 -8.66
CA ASN A 74 -12.48 19.39 -7.62
C ASN A 74 -12.41 18.46 -6.39
N GLU A 75 -11.36 17.67 -6.27
CA GLU A 75 -11.13 16.88 -5.07
C GLU A 75 -10.70 17.75 -3.87
N SER A 76 -11.01 17.32 -2.65
CA SER A 76 -10.43 17.90 -1.43
C SER A 76 -9.07 17.29 -1.11
N ILE A 77 -8.22 18.01 -0.38
CA ILE A 77 -6.92 17.48 0.05
C ILE A 77 -7.08 16.29 1.01
N GLN A 78 -8.10 16.30 1.87
CA GLN A 78 -8.37 15.16 2.76
C GLN A 78 -8.78 13.92 1.97
N THR A 79 -9.66 14.08 0.97
CA THR A 79 -10.09 12.97 0.10
C THR A 79 -8.90 12.40 -0.66
N MET A 80 -8.04 13.26 -1.21
CA MET A 80 -6.83 12.86 -1.91
C MET A 80 -5.89 12.07 -1.01
N PHE A 81 -5.67 12.56 0.22
CA PHE A 81 -4.82 11.88 1.18
C PHE A 81 -5.37 10.51 1.58
N GLY A 82 -6.68 10.38 1.79
CA GLY A 82 -7.31 9.08 2.08
C GLY A 82 -7.13 8.06 0.94
N ARG A 83 -7.28 8.49 -0.31
CA ARG A 83 -6.96 7.64 -1.48
C ARG A 83 -5.48 7.24 -1.50
N PHE A 84 -4.58 8.19 -1.23
CA PHE A 84 -3.15 7.93 -1.20
C PHE A 84 -2.76 6.89 -0.13
N GLN A 85 -3.30 7.03 1.09
CA GLN A 85 -3.10 6.05 2.17
C GLN A 85 -3.64 4.67 1.80
N THR A 86 -4.78 4.61 1.11
CA THR A 86 -5.36 3.34 0.65
C THR A 86 -4.39 2.62 -0.28
N VAL A 87 -3.79 3.33 -1.24
CA VAL A 87 -2.78 2.78 -2.15
C VAL A 87 -1.54 2.29 -1.41
N ILE A 88 -1.03 3.07 -0.44
CA ILE A 88 0.15 2.68 0.37
C ILE A 88 -0.14 1.42 1.20
N ASN A 89 -1.30 1.36 1.83
CA ASN A 89 -1.69 0.23 2.66
C ASN A 89 -1.81 -1.06 1.83
N GLU A 90 -2.41 -0.98 0.63
CA GLU A 90 -2.49 -2.11 -0.27
C GLU A 90 -1.12 -2.57 -0.80
N LEU A 91 -0.20 -1.63 -1.07
CA LEU A 91 1.18 -1.94 -1.45
C LEU A 91 1.93 -2.65 -0.32
N SER A 92 1.81 -2.13 0.91
CA SER A 92 2.42 -2.71 2.11
C SER A 92 1.90 -4.13 2.37
N PHE A 93 0.59 -4.34 2.23
CA PHE A 93 -0.04 -5.66 2.35
C PHE A 93 0.51 -6.68 1.33
N LEU A 94 0.89 -6.23 0.13
CA LEU A 94 1.51 -7.07 -0.90
C LEU A 94 3.05 -7.13 -0.80
N GLY A 95 3.63 -6.59 0.27
CA GLY A 95 5.07 -6.68 0.55
C GLY A 95 5.93 -5.63 -0.15
N ARG A 96 5.34 -4.55 -0.69
CA ARG A 96 6.09 -3.40 -1.21
C ARG A 96 5.89 -2.19 -0.30
N THR A 97 6.98 -1.73 0.30
CA THR A 97 7.00 -0.55 1.16
C THR A 97 7.91 0.52 0.56
N TYR A 98 7.63 1.77 0.92
CA TYR A 98 8.48 2.93 0.61
C TYR A 98 8.80 3.63 1.92
N ASP A 99 9.80 4.50 1.91
CA ASP A 99 10.06 5.30 3.10
C ASP A 99 9.07 6.48 3.23
N ASN A 100 9.05 7.10 4.41
CA ASN A 100 8.16 8.23 4.65
C ASN A 100 8.50 9.45 3.76
N PHE A 101 9.76 9.60 3.37
CA PHE A 101 10.20 10.71 2.54
C PHE A 101 9.67 10.56 1.10
N ASP A 102 9.75 9.37 0.53
CA ASP A 102 9.18 8.96 -0.74
C ASP A 102 7.67 9.22 -0.76
N HIS A 103 6.97 8.90 0.33
CA HIS A 103 5.54 9.19 0.45
C HIS A 103 5.25 10.69 0.45
N ILE A 104 6.03 11.49 1.18
CA ILE A 104 5.87 12.95 1.22
C ILE A 104 6.17 13.56 -0.15
N ASP A 105 7.32 13.24 -0.74
CA ASP A 105 7.72 13.73 -2.06
C ASP A 105 6.68 13.34 -3.11
N LYS A 106 6.18 12.11 -3.05
CA LYS A 106 5.13 11.65 -3.96
C LYS A 106 3.82 12.42 -3.76
N LEU A 107 3.38 12.62 -2.53
CA LEU A 107 2.16 13.37 -2.22
C LEU A 107 2.26 14.83 -2.69
N LEU A 108 3.41 15.47 -2.48
CA LEU A 108 3.68 16.84 -2.91
C LEU A 108 3.68 16.98 -4.43
N ARG A 109 4.26 16.01 -5.16
CA ARG A 109 4.25 16.00 -6.64
C ARG A 109 2.85 15.81 -7.22
N SER A 110 2.00 15.09 -6.50
CA SER A 110 0.61 14.77 -6.86
C SER A 110 -0.33 15.97 -6.71
N LEU A 111 0.10 17.04 -6.04
CA LEU A 111 -0.67 18.27 -5.91
C LEU A 111 -0.72 19.07 -7.23
N PRO A 112 -1.86 19.71 -7.55
CA PRO A 112 -2.00 20.53 -8.74
C PRO A 112 -1.03 21.72 -8.73
N LYS A 113 -0.60 22.17 -9.93
CA LYS A 113 0.40 23.24 -10.09
C LYS A 113 0.09 24.52 -9.30
N LYS A 114 -1.19 24.84 -9.10
CA LYS A 114 -1.64 25.99 -8.29
C LYS A 114 -1.18 25.97 -6.83
N TRP A 115 -0.78 24.80 -6.30
CA TRP A 115 -0.26 24.63 -4.94
C TRP A 115 1.28 24.59 -4.86
N ARG A 116 1.99 24.43 -5.99
CA ARG A 116 3.45 24.31 -6.03
C ARG A 116 4.23 25.57 -5.59
N PRO A 117 3.79 26.82 -5.90
CA PRO A 117 4.51 28.02 -5.48
C PRO A 117 4.55 28.25 -3.96
N GLN A 118 3.68 27.60 -3.19
CA GLN A 118 3.62 27.75 -1.73
C GLN A 118 4.59 26.80 -1.00
N VAL A 119 4.99 25.69 -1.62
CA VAL A 119 5.89 24.69 -1.02
C VAL A 119 7.36 25.14 -1.13
N VAL A 120 7.73 25.88 -2.19
CA VAL A 120 9.12 26.30 -2.44
C VAL A 120 9.58 27.42 -1.51
N LYS A 121 8.69 28.32 -1.08
CA LYS A 121 9.06 29.45 -0.20
C LYS A 121 9.37 29.05 1.25
N SER A 122 8.96 27.87 1.69
CA SER A 122 9.17 27.41 3.07
C SER A 122 10.42 26.53 3.24
N ASN A 123 11.05 26.10 2.15
CA ASN A 123 12.23 25.24 2.19
C ASN A 123 13.54 26.00 2.46
N GLU A 124 13.54 27.34 2.36
CA GLU A 124 14.72 28.15 2.67
C GLU A 124 14.86 28.46 4.17
N ASP A 125 13.78 28.38 4.97
CA ASP A 125 13.82 28.87 6.35
C ASP A 125 13.77 27.79 7.46
N GLU A 126 13.19 26.60 7.28
CA GLU A 126 13.29 25.55 8.32
C GLU A 126 13.26 24.13 7.74
N ALA A 127 14.27 23.33 8.10
CA ALA A 127 14.29 21.89 7.87
C ALA A 127 13.08 21.24 8.57
N ILE A 128 12.12 20.70 7.81
CA ILE A 128 10.93 20.05 8.36
C ILE A 128 11.38 18.82 9.18
N PRO A 129 11.20 18.81 10.52
CA PRO A 129 11.68 17.72 11.34
C PRO A 129 10.91 16.43 11.06
N ASN A 130 11.64 15.32 10.94
CA ASN A 130 11.12 13.95 10.96
C ASN A 130 10.25 13.71 12.22
N LYS A 131 8.95 13.99 12.14
CA LYS A 131 7.95 13.54 13.11
C LYS A 131 6.77 12.96 12.36
N VAL A 132 6.60 11.64 12.54
CA VAL A 132 5.44 10.80 12.29
C VAL A 132 4.36 11.46 11.43
N LEU A 133 4.15 10.91 10.23
CA LEU A 133 3.01 11.23 9.37
C LEU A 133 1.71 10.86 10.10
N ASN A 134 1.18 11.79 10.89
CA ASN A 134 -0.23 11.80 11.26
C ASN A 134 -0.96 12.79 10.35
N GLU A 135 -2.24 12.53 10.08
CA GLU A 135 -3.13 13.42 9.32
C GLU A 135 -3.00 14.87 9.79
N THR A 136 -2.81 15.06 11.10
CA THR A 136 -2.65 16.36 11.75
C THR A 136 -1.43 17.14 11.24
N ASN A 137 -0.26 16.52 11.09
CA ASN A 137 0.98 17.21 10.71
C ASN A 137 0.97 17.66 9.24
N ILE A 138 0.47 16.82 8.32
CA ILE A 138 0.42 17.16 6.88
C ILE A 138 -0.66 18.20 6.63
N ILE A 139 -1.84 18.03 7.25
CA ILE A 139 -2.90 19.04 7.19
C ILE A 139 -2.41 20.35 7.79
N HIS A 140 -1.65 20.34 8.89
CA HIS A 140 -1.09 21.56 9.49
C HIS A 140 -0.06 22.23 8.58
N VAL A 141 0.80 21.48 7.89
CA VAL A 141 1.74 22.02 6.89
C VAL A 141 0.99 22.67 5.72
N VAL A 142 -0.05 22.00 5.20
CA VAL A 142 -0.84 22.50 4.08
C VAL A 142 -1.75 23.68 4.46
N ILE A 143 -2.34 23.66 5.66
CA ILE A 143 -3.21 24.75 6.18
C ILE A 143 -2.38 25.96 6.62
N SER A 144 -1.22 25.75 7.27
CA SER A 144 -0.31 26.85 7.62
C SER A 144 0.14 27.64 6.39
N ASN A 145 0.32 26.95 5.25
CA ASN A 145 0.62 27.58 3.96
C ASN A 145 -0.53 28.45 3.40
N LYS A 146 -1.81 28.10 3.68
CA LYS A 146 -2.97 28.94 3.32
C LYS A 146 -3.13 30.18 4.20
N LYS A 147 -2.77 30.12 5.49
CA LYS A 147 -2.84 31.27 6.41
C LYS A 147 -1.77 32.31 6.11
N CYS A 148 -0.56 31.90 5.72
CA CYS A 148 0.54 32.83 5.42
C CYS A 148 0.26 33.69 4.16
N SER A 149 -0.51 33.16 3.21
CA SER A 149 -0.88 33.86 1.99
C SER A 149 -2.03 34.88 2.17
N SER A 150 -2.93 34.70 3.14
CA SER A 150 -3.97 35.68 3.45
C SER A 150 -3.46 36.84 4.33
N VAL A 151 -2.47 36.62 5.19
CA VAL A 151 -1.84 37.70 5.99
C VAL A 151 -0.99 38.64 5.12
N SER A 152 -0.26 38.11 4.13
CA SER A 152 0.53 38.93 3.19
C SER A 152 -0.32 39.85 2.30
N ASN A 153 -1.54 39.41 1.91
CA ASN A 153 -2.46 40.25 1.13
C ASN A 153 -3.15 41.33 1.97
N MET A 154 -3.17 41.20 3.30
CA MET A 154 -3.78 42.20 4.19
C MET A 154 -2.84 43.35 4.52
N HIS A 155 -1.52 43.13 4.50
CA HIS A 155 -0.53 44.22 4.63
C HIS A 155 -0.39 45.05 3.36
N LYS A 156 -0.51 44.44 2.18
CA LYS A 156 -0.39 45.16 0.90
C LYS A 156 -1.56 46.09 0.58
N SER A 157 -2.75 45.84 1.12
CA SER A 157 -3.93 46.72 0.95
C SER A 157 -4.01 47.86 1.97
N ARG A 158 -3.03 47.98 2.88
CA ARG A 158 -2.90 49.13 3.80
C ARG A 158 -1.81 50.12 3.40
N GLU A 159 -1.05 49.82 2.35
CA GLU A 159 0.05 50.66 1.84
C GLU A 159 -0.24 51.29 0.46
N ASN A 160 -1.48 51.18 -0.04
CA ASN A 160 -1.96 51.92 -1.23
C ASN A 160 -3.09 52.86 -0.86
#